data_AF-A0A535Q6A5-F1
#
_entry.id   AF-A0A535Q6A5-F1
#
_cell.length_a   1.000
_cell.length_b   1.000
_cell.length_c   1.000
_cell.angle_alpha   90.00
_cell.angle_beta   90.00
_cell.angle_gamma   90.00
#
_symmetry.space_group_name_H-M   'P 1'
#
loop_
_entity.id
_entity.type
_entity.pdbx_description
1 polymer ?
#
loop_
_entity_poly.entity_id
_entity_poly.type
_entity_poly.pdbx_seq_one_letter_code
_entity_poly.pdbx_strand_id
1 'polypeptide(L)'
;MRSALRLIPLMVIGAVAAFLLAGPLFSLYKSTAVASRPHASPSGSINPHASPTTCPASLPMPKSPGTVPLAAPALPFPVWVNDPLGVNLRAAASASSARLTTLNQGTQATADRQSPDSSGSLWYHVTVGATAGWLRSDFVATTPLHAASGPGWSLMLPQGYVSTPSADLSLVNVVKSGDDLPFLIVQATIASTLTVQLPGSLRADLAPIADHTSTIQVWNYTVTEHVSRVALDTCKIMSAWARPDQGWPYETSVYVHTSGRSYEFTFFSPDPNSGLASQVLNSIALS
;
A
#
# COMPACT_ATOMS: atom_id res chain seq x y z
N MET A 1 -16.43 15.91 -52.70
CA MET A 1 -16.42 14.77 -53.64
C MET A 1 -15.10 14.03 -53.49
N ARG A 2 -15.17 12.68 -53.53
CA ARG A 2 -14.11 11.66 -53.47
C ARG A 2 -13.68 11.19 -52.07
N SER A 3 -14.48 10.22 -51.61
CA SER A 3 -14.12 9.13 -50.70
C SER A 3 -12.86 8.37 -51.14
N ALA A 4 -12.12 7.86 -50.17
CA ALA A 4 -11.35 6.62 -50.30
C ALA A 4 -11.44 5.84 -48.98
N LEU A 5 -12.38 4.90 -48.98
CA LEU A 5 -12.52 3.77 -48.07
C LEU A 5 -11.43 2.73 -48.38
N ARG A 6 -10.89 2.04 -47.37
CA ARG A 6 -10.26 0.68 -47.35
C ARG A 6 -9.19 0.63 -46.23
N LEU A 7 -8.97 -0.43 -45.45
CA LEU A 7 -9.45 -1.82 -45.45
C LEU A 7 -9.16 -2.42 -44.06
N ILE A 8 -10.12 -3.16 -43.51
CA ILE A 8 -10.02 -3.98 -42.29
C ILE A 8 -9.57 -5.38 -42.70
N PRO A 9 -8.66 -6.07 -41.97
CA PRO A 9 -8.59 -7.51 -42.00
C PRO A 9 -9.30 -8.10 -40.76
N LEU A 10 -10.46 -8.73 -41.02
CA LEU A 10 -10.99 -9.81 -40.19
C LEU A 10 -10.04 -11.02 -40.29
N MET A 11 -9.72 -11.63 -39.16
CA MET A 11 -9.41 -13.06 -39.11
C MET A 11 -10.28 -13.72 -38.05
N VAL A 12 -11.21 -14.56 -38.50
CA VAL A 12 -12.06 -15.45 -37.72
C VAL A 12 -11.72 -16.87 -38.17
N ILE A 13 -11.10 -17.65 -37.28
CA ILE A 13 -11.15 -19.12 -37.15
C ILE A 13 -10.80 -19.35 -35.66
N GLY A 14 -11.60 -19.90 -34.76
CA GLY A 14 -12.65 -20.90 -34.89
C GLY A 14 -12.13 -22.24 -34.36
N ALA A 15 -12.08 -22.44 -33.04
CA ALA A 15 -12.08 -23.79 -32.44
C ALA A 15 -12.54 -23.75 -30.98
N VAL A 16 -13.62 -24.50 -30.73
CA VAL A 16 -14.27 -24.79 -29.47
C VAL A 16 -13.44 -25.80 -28.67
N ALA A 17 -13.22 -25.54 -27.37
CA ALA A 17 -13.02 -26.59 -26.37
C ALA A 17 -13.33 -26.03 -24.97
N ALA A 18 -14.52 -26.32 -24.47
CA ALA A 18 -14.85 -26.24 -23.07
C ALA A 18 -14.25 -27.47 -22.36
N PHE A 19 -13.44 -27.24 -21.32
CA PHE A 19 -13.17 -28.24 -20.30
C PHE A 19 -13.22 -27.57 -18.93
N LEU A 20 -14.34 -27.79 -18.25
CA LEU A 20 -14.49 -27.67 -16.81
C LEU A 20 -13.72 -28.82 -16.17
N LEU A 21 -12.67 -28.53 -15.40
CA LEU A 21 -12.20 -29.43 -14.35
C LEU A 21 -11.76 -28.60 -13.14
N ALA A 22 -12.67 -28.54 -12.18
CA ALA A 22 -12.37 -28.25 -10.79
C ALA A 22 -11.47 -29.37 -10.24
N GLY A 23 -10.37 -29.00 -9.58
CA GLY A 23 -9.48 -29.93 -8.88
C GLY A 23 -8.58 -29.16 -7.91
N PRO A 24 -8.50 -29.54 -6.62
CA PRO A 24 -7.74 -28.78 -5.63
C PRO A 24 -6.25 -29.05 -5.76
N LEU A 25 -5.44 -27.98 -5.64
CA LEU A 25 -3.99 -28.06 -5.51
C LEU A 25 -3.64 -28.65 -4.13
N PHE A 26 -3.33 -29.94 -4.09
CA PHE A 26 -2.72 -30.57 -2.92
C PHE A 26 -1.23 -30.24 -2.86
N SER A 27 -0.86 -29.60 -1.74
CA SER A 27 0.50 -29.38 -1.26
C SER A 27 1.24 -30.72 -1.07
N LEU A 28 2.38 -30.88 -1.75
CA LEU A 28 3.29 -32.00 -1.55
C LEU A 28 4.38 -31.61 -0.54
N TYR A 29 4.06 -31.72 0.76
CA TYR A 29 5.08 -31.81 1.80
C TYR A 29 5.46 -33.28 2.00
N LYS A 30 6.71 -33.61 1.66
CA LYS A 30 7.34 -34.91 1.93
C LYS A 30 7.87 -34.94 3.37
N SER A 31 7.36 -35.83 4.20
CA SER A 31 8.01 -36.24 5.45
C SER A 31 8.03 -37.77 5.53
N THR A 32 9.22 -38.35 5.52
CA THR A 32 9.47 -39.78 5.74
C THR A 32 9.30 -40.12 7.22
N ALA A 33 8.41 -41.05 7.54
CA ALA A 33 8.31 -41.67 8.86
C ALA A 33 8.46 -43.20 8.74
N VAL A 34 9.45 -43.74 9.44
CA VAL A 34 9.69 -45.18 9.66
C VAL A 34 8.91 -45.62 10.89
N ALA A 35 8.21 -46.75 10.82
CA ALA A 35 7.47 -47.36 11.93
C ALA A 35 8.22 -48.56 12.51
N SER A 36 8.20 -48.72 13.84
CA SER A 36 8.33 -49.99 14.58
C SER A 36 7.92 -49.82 16.06
N ARG A 37 7.15 -50.79 16.57
CA ARG A 37 6.36 -50.94 17.85
C ARG A 37 7.13 -51.76 18.92
N PRO A 38 6.58 -52.22 20.09
CA PRO A 38 5.58 -51.69 21.09
C PRO A 38 5.96 -51.89 22.61
N HIS A 39 5.05 -51.45 23.53
CA HIS A 39 4.70 -52.02 24.88
C HIS A 39 5.35 -51.37 26.15
N ALA A 40 4.71 -51.10 27.32
CA ALA A 40 3.33 -50.85 27.79
C ALA A 40 3.29 -50.23 29.24
N SER A 41 2.30 -49.34 29.49
CA SER A 41 1.55 -49.01 30.74
C SER A 41 2.21 -48.33 31.98
N PRO A 42 1.44 -47.68 32.89
CA PRO A 42 0.42 -46.62 32.72
C PRO A 42 0.59 -45.45 33.75
N SER A 43 -0.33 -44.48 33.73
CA SER A 43 -0.51 -43.34 34.66
C SER A 43 0.35 -42.09 34.43
N GLY A 44 -0.27 -41.17 33.71
CA GLY A 44 0.01 -39.75 33.72
C GLY A 44 -1.02 -39.10 32.80
N SER A 45 -2.03 -38.44 33.37
CA SER A 45 -2.97 -37.63 32.59
C SER A 45 -2.18 -36.52 31.90
N ILE A 46 -1.82 -36.73 30.64
CA ILE A 46 -1.20 -35.69 29.80
C ILE A 46 -2.34 -34.74 29.41
N ASN A 47 -2.39 -33.59 30.07
CA ASN A 47 -3.11 -32.44 29.57
C ASN A 47 -2.45 -32.04 28.22
N PRO A 48 -3.17 -32.00 27.09
CA PRO A 48 -2.56 -31.72 25.78
C PRO A 48 -2.15 -30.25 25.60
N HIS A 49 -2.20 -29.43 26.66
CA HIS A 49 -1.97 -27.99 26.58
C HIS A 49 -0.77 -27.46 27.38
N ALA A 50 0.28 -28.26 27.55
CA ALA A 50 1.56 -27.77 28.08
C ALA A 50 2.48 -27.32 26.92
N SER A 51 2.17 -26.17 26.34
CA SER A 51 3.15 -25.43 25.52
C SER A 51 4.12 -24.74 26.48
N PRO A 52 5.45 -24.96 26.38
CA PRO A 52 6.38 -24.30 27.28
C PRO A 52 6.54 -22.82 26.89
N THR A 53 6.58 -21.96 27.91
CA THR A 53 7.07 -20.57 27.87
C THR A 53 6.10 -19.51 27.32
N THR A 54 5.02 -19.29 28.08
CA THR A 54 4.56 -18.00 28.61
C THR A 54 4.82 -16.73 27.79
N CYS A 55 4.00 -16.56 26.76
CA CYS A 55 3.62 -15.23 26.25
C CYS A 55 2.87 -14.47 27.38
N PRO A 56 3.11 -13.18 27.65
CA PRO A 56 2.39 -12.46 28.70
C PRO A 56 0.88 -12.46 28.43
N ALA A 57 0.11 -12.93 29.40
CA ALA A 57 -1.33 -13.16 29.29
C ALA A 57 -2.17 -11.87 29.23
N SER A 58 -1.54 -10.71 29.05
CA SER A 58 -2.23 -9.42 29.08
C SER A 58 -1.53 -8.47 28.11
N LEU A 59 -2.08 -8.39 26.90
CA LEU A 59 -1.72 -7.36 25.93
C LEU A 59 -2.10 -6.00 26.54
N PRO A 60 -1.21 -4.99 26.52
CA PRO A 60 -1.56 -3.65 26.96
C PRO A 60 -2.72 -3.13 26.10
N MET A 61 -3.80 -2.66 26.74
CA MET A 61 -4.90 -2.02 26.01
C MET A 61 -4.39 -0.80 25.25
N PRO A 62 -4.52 -0.78 23.91
CA PRO A 62 -4.17 0.39 23.14
C PRO A 62 -5.10 1.54 23.51
N LYS A 63 -4.52 2.73 23.72
CA LYS A 63 -5.29 3.96 23.77
C LYS A 63 -5.92 4.14 22.40
N SER A 64 -7.24 3.96 22.33
CA SER A 64 -8.01 4.21 21.10
C SER A 64 -7.59 5.58 20.56
N PRO A 65 -7.02 5.67 19.34
CA PRO A 65 -7.03 6.94 18.64
C PRO A 65 -8.51 7.17 18.37
N GLY A 66 -9.14 7.95 19.24
CA GLY A 66 -10.51 8.38 19.01
C GLY A 66 -10.58 8.85 17.57
N THR A 67 -11.53 8.30 16.81
CA THR A 67 -11.87 8.80 15.50
C THR A 67 -12.43 10.21 15.71
N VAL A 68 -11.52 11.17 15.89
CA VAL A 68 -11.84 12.57 15.73
C VAL A 68 -12.06 12.67 14.23
N PRO A 69 -13.29 12.97 13.77
CA PRO A 69 -13.49 13.32 12.38
C PRO A 69 -12.50 14.45 12.10
N LEU A 70 -11.59 14.25 11.14
CA LEU A 70 -10.76 15.34 10.66
C LEU A 70 -11.72 16.38 10.10
N ALA A 71 -12.09 17.37 10.92
CA ALA A 71 -12.77 18.55 10.46
C ALA A 71 -11.91 19.14 9.33
N ALA A 72 -12.55 19.52 8.23
CA ALA A 72 -11.85 20.18 7.13
C ALA A 72 -10.98 21.32 7.71
N PRO A 73 -9.68 21.39 7.38
CA PRO A 73 -8.80 22.36 8.01
C PRO A 73 -9.36 23.79 7.82
N ALA A 74 -9.34 24.59 8.89
CA ALA A 74 -9.71 25.98 8.78
C ALA A 74 -8.73 26.70 7.84
N LEU A 75 -9.27 27.50 6.91
CA LEU A 75 -8.44 28.31 6.02
C LEU A 75 -7.79 29.47 6.81
N PRO A 76 -6.55 29.86 6.48
CA PRO A 76 -5.64 29.21 5.53
C PRO A 76 -4.90 28.01 6.15
N PHE A 77 -4.52 27.04 5.32
CA PHE A 77 -3.71 25.88 5.75
C PHE A 77 -2.67 25.50 4.70
N PRO A 78 -1.54 24.88 5.10
CA PRO A 78 -0.53 24.45 4.14
C PRO A 78 -0.93 23.17 3.40
N VAL A 79 -0.51 23.07 2.14
CA VAL A 79 -0.65 21.89 1.29
C VAL A 79 0.69 21.54 0.64
N TRP A 80 0.91 20.26 0.35
CA TRP A 80 2.10 19.76 -0.31
C TRP A 80 1.70 18.97 -1.56
N VAL A 81 2.32 19.26 -2.70
CA VAL A 81 2.08 18.50 -3.93
C VAL A 81 2.52 17.05 -3.73
N ASN A 82 1.59 16.13 -3.90
CA ASN A 82 1.83 14.70 -3.70
C ASN A 82 1.89 13.93 -5.03
N ASP A 83 1.55 14.56 -6.17
CA ASP A 83 1.62 13.92 -7.49
C ASP A 83 3.04 13.99 -8.09
N PRO A 84 3.60 12.88 -8.59
CA PRO A 84 4.96 12.80 -9.08
C PRO A 84 5.16 13.47 -10.47
N LEU A 85 4.08 13.73 -11.21
CA LEU A 85 4.09 14.59 -12.41
C LEU A 85 3.83 16.06 -12.07
N GLY A 86 3.63 16.37 -10.79
CA GLY A 86 3.25 17.68 -10.30
C GLY A 86 1.78 18.01 -10.51
N VAL A 87 1.38 19.20 -10.05
CA VAL A 87 0.00 19.68 -10.16
C VAL A 87 -0.07 20.99 -10.92
N ASN A 88 -1.04 21.09 -11.83
CA ASN A 88 -1.27 22.31 -12.59
C ASN A 88 -2.00 23.35 -11.73
N LEU A 89 -1.41 24.54 -11.64
CA LEU A 89 -2.09 25.73 -11.12
C LEU A 89 -2.91 26.37 -12.25
N ARG A 90 -4.18 26.65 -12.00
CA ARG A 90 -5.13 27.10 -13.02
C ARG A 90 -5.82 28.41 -12.66
N ALA A 91 -6.30 29.11 -13.67
CA ALA A 91 -6.96 30.40 -13.50
C ALA A 91 -8.29 30.33 -12.72
N ALA A 92 -8.99 29.19 -12.77
CA ALA A 92 -10.23 28.93 -12.04
C ALA A 92 -10.28 27.51 -11.50
N ALA A 93 -11.22 27.24 -10.59
CA ALA A 93 -11.54 25.90 -10.07
C ALA A 93 -12.19 25.02 -11.17
N SER A 94 -11.38 24.64 -12.17
CA SER A 94 -11.79 23.78 -13.27
C SER A 94 -10.58 23.29 -14.04
N ALA A 95 -10.58 22.00 -14.39
CA ALA A 95 -9.55 21.39 -15.23
C ALA A 95 -9.53 21.94 -16.66
N SER A 96 -10.60 22.61 -17.11
CA SER A 96 -10.69 23.24 -18.43
C SER A 96 -10.15 24.67 -18.47
N SER A 97 -9.94 25.31 -17.30
CA SER A 97 -9.44 26.68 -17.24
C SER A 97 -7.94 26.76 -17.56
N ALA A 98 -7.47 27.94 -17.96
CA ALA A 98 -6.09 28.16 -18.40
C ALA A 98 -5.08 27.71 -17.33
N ARG A 99 -4.06 26.95 -17.75
CA ARG A 99 -2.91 26.59 -16.90
C ARG A 99 -2.01 27.80 -16.75
N LEU A 100 -1.79 28.23 -15.51
CA LEU A 100 -0.88 29.33 -15.15
C LEU A 100 0.56 28.82 -15.03
N THR A 101 0.75 27.73 -14.28
CA THR A 101 2.03 27.05 -14.09
C THR A 101 1.80 25.61 -13.63
N THR A 102 2.87 24.85 -13.43
CA THR A 102 2.87 23.52 -12.82
C THR A 102 3.76 23.56 -11.58
N LEU A 103 3.24 23.10 -10.45
CA LEU A 103 3.98 22.95 -9.21
C LEU A 103 4.55 21.53 -9.16
N ASN A 104 5.85 21.42 -8.91
CA ASN A 104 6.53 20.13 -8.83
C ASN A 104 6.11 19.37 -7.56
N GLN A 105 6.28 18.04 -7.57
CA GLN A 105 6.08 17.22 -6.37
C GLN A 105 6.86 17.75 -5.17
N GLY A 106 6.27 17.67 -3.99
CA GLY A 106 6.83 18.16 -2.74
C GLY A 106 6.74 19.69 -2.55
N THR A 107 6.32 20.45 -3.57
CA THR A 107 6.14 21.91 -3.43
C THR A 107 5.11 22.21 -2.35
N GLN A 108 5.50 23.02 -1.37
CA GLN A 108 4.58 23.54 -0.36
C GLN A 108 3.89 24.79 -0.88
N ALA A 109 2.58 24.89 -0.62
CA ALA A 109 1.78 26.09 -0.86
C ALA A 109 0.82 26.33 0.31
N THR A 110 0.23 27.52 0.36
CA THR A 110 -0.81 27.85 1.35
C THR A 110 -2.15 27.96 0.65
N ALA A 111 -3.11 27.12 1.05
CA ALA A 111 -4.50 27.20 0.62
C ALA A 111 -5.23 28.28 1.43
N ASP A 112 -5.84 29.24 0.74
CA ASP A 112 -6.58 30.36 1.35
C ASP A 112 -8.08 30.35 0.97
N ARG A 113 -8.46 29.65 -0.10
CA ARG A 113 -9.85 29.36 -0.46
C ARG A 113 -10.01 27.94 -0.96
N GLN A 114 -11.26 27.47 -0.93
CA GLN A 114 -11.66 26.21 -1.52
C GLN A 114 -12.98 26.36 -2.27
N SER A 115 -13.14 25.63 -3.37
CA SER A 115 -14.38 25.59 -4.14
C SER A 115 -14.50 24.25 -4.85
N PRO A 116 -15.68 23.60 -4.86
CA PRO A 116 -15.93 22.53 -5.81
C PRO A 116 -16.00 23.11 -7.23
N ASP A 117 -15.67 22.29 -8.23
CA ASP A 117 -16.03 22.55 -9.62
C ASP A 117 -17.42 21.99 -9.96
N SER A 118 -17.83 22.11 -11.23
CA SER A 118 -19.12 21.60 -11.71
C SER A 118 -19.29 20.09 -11.63
N SER A 119 -18.20 19.34 -11.43
CA SER A 119 -18.21 17.88 -11.25
C SER A 119 -18.21 17.47 -9.76
N GLY A 120 -18.13 18.44 -8.85
CA GLY A 120 -18.00 18.19 -7.41
C GLY A 120 -16.57 17.95 -6.93
N SER A 121 -15.57 18.02 -7.82
CA SER A 121 -14.17 17.88 -7.43
C SER A 121 -13.74 19.13 -6.65
N LEU A 122 -13.08 18.95 -5.50
CA LEU A 122 -12.63 20.06 -4.67
C LEU A 122 -11.33 20.68 -5.22
N TRP A 123 -11.30 22.01 -5.26
CA TRP A 123 -10.14 22.81 -5.65
C TRP A 123 -9.72 23.73 -4.53
N TYR A 124 -8.41 23.92 -4.38
CA TYR A 124 -7.83 24.91 -3.49
C TYR A 124 -7.26 26.06 -4.30
N HIS A 125 -7.62 27.28 -3.90
CA HIS A 125 -6.85 28.44 -4.32
C HIS A 125 -5.60 28.50 -3.46
N VAL A 126 -4.44 28.64 -4.08
CA VAL A 126 -3.15 28.73 -3.40
C VAL A 126 -2.34 29.89 -3.94
N THR A 127 -1.42 30.38 -3.11
CA THR A 127 -0.40 31.36 -3.52
C THR A 127 0.99 30.75 -3.37
N VAL A 128 1.81 30.83 -4.43
CA VAL A 128 3.20 30.35 -4.47
C VAL A 128 4.07 31.45 -5.07
N GLY A 129 4.90 32.08 -4.24
CA GLY A 129 5.67 33.26 -4.63
C GLY A 129 4.74 34.39 -5.11
N ALA A 130 4.94 34.88 -6.34
CA ALA A 130 4.11 35.92 -6.95
C ALA A 130 2.89 35.38 -7.73
N THR A 131 2.70 34.06 -7.82
CA THR A 131 1.62 33.45 -8.60
C THR A 131 0.53 32.91 -7.68
N ALA A 132 -0.72 33.19 -8.02
CA ALA A 132 -1.89 32.63 -7.34
C ALA A 132 -2.81 31.95 -8.35
N GLY A 133 -3.48 30.88 -7.93
CA GLY A 133 -4.43 30.15 -8.76
C GLY A 133 -4.99 28.91 -8.07
N TRP A 134 -5.68 28.07 -8.83
CA TRP A 134 -6.41 26.92 -8.33
C TRP A 134 -5.73 25.60 -8.68
N LEU A 135 -5.61 24.70 -7.72
CA LEU A 135 -5.16 23.32 -7.92
C LEU A 135 -6.21 22.34 -7.39
N ARG A 136 -6.19 21.10 -7.88
CA ARG A 136 -7.15 20.06 -7.48
C ARG A 136 -6.67 19.40 -6.17
N SER A 137 -7.58 19.19 -5.22
CA SER A 137 -7.23 18.77 -3.85
C SER A 137 -6.67 17.35 -3.76
N ASP A 138 -6.97 16.49 -4.74
CA ASP A 138 -6.53 15.09 -4.80
C ASP A 138 -5.05 14.92 -5.16
N PHE A 139 -4.42 15.96 -5.71
CA PHE A 139 -2.98 15.96 -6.00
C PHE A 139 -2.13 16.54 -4.87
N VAL A 140 -2.72 16.84 -3.72
CA VAL A 140 -2.03 17.43 -2.58
C VAL A 140 -2.31 16.68 -1.28
N ALA A 141 -1.36 16.72 -0.36
CA ALA A 141 -1.56 16.34 1.03
C ALA A 141 -1.67 17.59 1.90
N THR A 142 -2.40 17.49 3.02
CA THR A 142 -2.50 18.55 4.03
C THR A 142 -1.56 18.32 5.21
N THR A 143 -0.75 17.27 5.16
CA THR A 143 0.30 16.97 6.13
C THR A 143 1.66 17.20 5.48
N PRO A 144 2.67 17.67 6.23
CA PRO A 144 3.97 17.90 5.65
C PRO A 144 4.59 16.60 5.14
N LEU A 145 5.22 16.68 3.97
CA LEU A 145 5.83 15.55 3.26
C LEU A 145 7.34 15.70 3.13
N HIS A 146 8.05 14.61 2.85
CA HIS A 146 9.43 14.64 2.40
C HIS A 146 9.78 13.54 1.38
N ALA A 147 10.81 13.85 0.61
CA ALA A 147 11.74 12.94 -0.10
C ALA A 147 11.93 11.54 0.51
N ALA A 148 11.56 10.47 -0.18
CA ALA A 148 12.28 9.20 -0.06
C ALA A 148 12.47 8.56 -1.45
N SER A 149 13.61 7.89 -1.63
CA SER A 149 13.95 7.23 -2.89
C SER A 149 14.83 6.02 -2.67
N GLY A 150 14.85 5.16 -3.67
CA GLY A 150 15.68 3.97 -3.73
C GLY A 150 15.96 3.55 -5.18
N PRO A 151 16.41 2.31 -5.41
CA PRO A 151 16.76 1.83 -6.74
C PRO A 151 15.58 1.89 -7.73
N GLY A 152 15.55 2.97 -8.53
CA GLY A 152 14.57 3.19 -9.57
C GLY A 152 13.18 3.61 -9.10
N TRP A 153 13.03 4.08 -7.87
CA TRP A 153 11.77 4.61 -7.36
C TRP A 153 11.99 5.86 -6.49
N SER A 154 11.00 6.74 -6.46
CA SER A 154 10.88 7.85 -5.52
C SER A 154 9.42 8.03 -5.09
N LEU A 155 9.20 8.52 -3.87
CA LEU A 155 7.88 8.77 -3.31
C LEU A 155 7.92 9.87 -2.25
N MET A 156 6.75 10.31 -1.79
CA MET A 156 6.55 11.25 -0.70
C MET A 156 6.09 10.54 0.57
N LEU A 157 6.82 10.73 1.67
CA LEU A 157 6.44 10.24 2.98
C LEU A 157 5.90 11.37 3.87
N PRO A 158 4.87 11.12 4.70
CA PRO A 158 4.51 12.04 5.76
C PRO A 158 5.65 12.21 6.77
N GLN A 159 5.73 13.37 7.41
CA GLN A 159 6.68 13.59 8.51
C GLN A 159 6.56 12.52 9.60
N GLY A 160 7.70 12.08 10.11
CA GLY A 160 7.81 11.04 11.13
C GLY A 160 7.94 9.62 10.58
N TYR A 161 7.75 9.41 9.28
CA TYR A 161 8.08 8.15 8.59
C TYR A 161 9.46 8.26 7.96
N VAL A 162 10.35 7.32 8.25
CA VAL A 162 11.74 7.36 7.75
C VAL A 162 12.07 6.09 6.99
N SER A 163 12.74 6.24 5.83
CA SER A 163 13.28 5.11 5.09
C SER A 163 14.57 4.61 5.75
N THR A 164 14.59 3.33 6.08
CA THR A 164 15.73 2.60 6.63
C THR A 164 16.16 1.53 5.62
N PRO A 165 17.40 1.61 5.10
CA PRO A 165 17.93 0.56 4.24
C PRO A 165 18.00 -0.78 4.96
N SER A 166 17.63 -1.86 4.27
CA SER A 166 17.86 -3.22 4.75
C SER A 166 19.30 -3.68 4.43
N ALA A 167 19.74 -4.77 5.06
CA ALA A 167 20.98 -5.44 4.67
C ALA A 167 20.92 -5.98 3.23
N ASP A 168 19.71 -6.28 2.74
CA ASP A 168 19.44 -6.53 1.33
C ASP A 168 19.21 -5.20 0.61
N LEU A 169 20.07 -4.89 -0.37
CA LEU A 169 20.00 -3.65 -1.15
C LEU A 169 18.76 -3.54 -2.04
N SER A 170 18.04 -4.66 -2.26
CA SER A 170 16.77 -4.65 -2.96
C SER A 170 15.60 -4.24 -2.05
N LEU A 171 15.81 -4.10 -0.74
CA LEU A 171 14.77 -3.84 0.25
C LEU A 171 14.97 -2.55 1.02
N VAL A 172 13.91 -1.76 1.10
CA VAL A 172 13.84 -0.55 1.94
C VAL A 172 12.60 -0.63 2.82
N ASN A 173 12.81 -0.45 4.13
CA ASN A 173 11.71 -0.38 5.09
C ASN A 173 11.43 1.08 5.45
N VAL A 174 10.18 1.49 5.41
CA VAL A 174 9.73 2.76 5.96
C VAL A 174 9.10 2.50 7.32
N VAL A 175 9.66 3.12 8.35
CA VAL A 175 9.24 2.93 9.74
C VAL A 175 8.82 4.24 10.35
N LYS A 176 7.93 4.18 11.33
CA LYS A 176 7.63 5.28 12.23
C LYS A 176 8.17 4.95 13.60
N SER A 177 8.82 5.93 14.24
CA SER A 177 9.41 5.71 15.56
C SER A 177 8.37 5.20 16.56
N GLY A 178 8.67 4.05 17.18
CA GLY A 178 7.79 3.40 18.17
C GLY A 178 6.85 2.33 17.62
N ASP A 179 6.84 2.10 16.30
CA ASP A 179 6.08 1.00 15.69
C ASP A 179 6.95 -0.26 15.56
N ASP A 180 6.38 -1.42 15.95
CA ASP A 180 7.04 -2.73 15.83
C ASP A 180 6.98 -3.31 14.40
N LEU A 181 6.08 -2.79 13.57
CA LEU A 181 5.85 -3.21 12.20
C LEU A 181 6.21 -2.04 11.27
N PRO A 182 6.95 -2.26 10.16
CA PRO A 182 7.17 -1.21 9.18
C PRO A 182 5.84 -0.77 8.59
N PHE A 183 5.73 0.52 8.24
CA PHE A 183 4.58 1.06 7.54
C PHE A 183 4.57 0.63 6.07
N LEU A 184 5.75 0.63 5.43
CA LEU A 184 5.92 0.24 4.03
C LEU A 184 7.21 -0.56 3.88
N ILE A 185 7.18 -1.60 3.08
CA ILE A 185 8.34 -2.29 2.54
C ILE A 185 8.35 -2.07 1.04
N VAL A 186 9.48 -1.61 0.52
CA VAL A 186 9.71 -1.48 -0.92
C VAL A 186 10.75 -2.50 -1.32
N GLN A 187 10.36 -3.43 -2.20
CA GLN A 187 11.30 -4.32 -2.87
C GLN A 187 11.47 -3.87 -4.32
N ALA A 188 12.72 -3.70 -4.76
CA ALA A 188 13.05 -3.31 -6.12
C ALA A 188 14.17 -4.22 -6.67
N THR A 189 13.87 -4.95 -7.74
CA THR A 189 14.81 -5.92 -8.34
C THR A 189 14.83 -5.81 -9.86
N ILE A 190 15.95 -6.22 -10.46
CA ILE A 190 16.06 -6.44 -11.90
C ILE A 190 15.66 -7.87 -12.30
N ALA A 191 15.44 -8.75 -11.31
CA ALA A 191 14.95 -10.09 -11.58
C ALA A 191 13.50 -10.06 -12.07
N SER A 192 13.16 -11.02 -12.92
CA SER A 192 11.78 -11.25 -13.38
C SER A 192 10.87 -11.86 -12.29
N THR A 193 11.45 -12.24 -11.16
CA THR A 193 10.74 -12.84 -10.02
C THR A 193 11.05 -12.05 -8.75
N LEU A 194 10.01 -11.59 -8.07
CA LEU A 194 10.08 -11.04 -6.72
C LEU A 194 9.75 -12.14 -5.72
N THR A 195 10.55 -12.25 -4.66
CA THR A 195 10.22 -13.09 -3.51
C THR A 195 9.75 -12.15 -2.40
N VAL A 196 8.46 -12.20 -2.11
CA VAL A 196 7.82 -11.39 -1.07
C VAL A 196 8.57 -11.60 0.25
N GLN A 197 9.26 -10.56 0.73
CA GLN A 197 9.95 -10.62 2.00
C GLN A 197 9.09 -9.96 3.09
N LEU A 198 8.31 -10.80 3.76
CA LEU A 198 7.48 -10.36 4.89
C LEU A 198 8.32 -10.15 6.17
N PRO A 199 7.94 -9.21 7.05
CA PRO A 199 8.58 -9.04 8.36
C PRO A 199 8.55 -10.33 9.19
N GLY A 200 9.61 -10.60 9.94
CA GLY A 200 9.66 -11.73 10.90
C GLY A 200 8.68 -11.60 12.09
N SER A 201 8.01 -10.46 12.19
CA SER A 201 6.91 -10.19 13.12
C SER A 201 5.57 -10.78 12.63
N LEU A 202 5.49 -11.23 11.37
CA LEU A 202 4.34 -11.95 10.81
C LEU A 202 4.50 -13.46 10.97
N ARG A 203 3.37 -14.15 11.08
CA ARG A 203 3.27 -15.62 11.15
C ARG A 203 3.15 -16.21 9.75
N ALA A 204 4.29 -16.58 9.18
CA ALA A 204 4.37 -17.17 7.84
C ALA A 204 3.69 -18.55 7.71
N ASP A 205 3.38 -19.21 8.83
CA ASP A 205 2.66 -20.48 8.88
C ASP A 205 1.14 -20.34 8.74
N LEU A 206 0.61 -19.11 8.86
CA LEU A 206 -0.80 -18.82 8.69
C LEU A 206 -1.01 -18.05 7.38
N ALA A 207 -1.91 -18.55 6.54
CA ALA A 207 -2.20 -17.92 5.26
C ALA A 207 -2.89 -16.56 5.46
N PRO A 208 -2.55 -15.54 4.66
CA PRO A 208 -3.29 -14.28 4.59
C PRO A 208 -4.77 -14.51 4.28
N ILE A 209 -5.64 -13.72 4.90
CA ILE A 209 -7.08 -13.74 4.61
C ILE A 209 -7.38 -12.59 3.65
N ALA A 210 -7.72 -12.90 2.40
CA ALA A 210 -8.06 -11.89 1.41
C ALA A 210 -9.27 -11.04 1.85
N ASP A 211 -9.17 -9.71 1.65
CA ASP A 211 -10.23 -8.76 1.95
C ASP A 211 -10.86 -8.26 0.64
N HIS A 212 -10.10 -7.52 -0.18
CA HIS A 212 -10.54 -7.05 -1.48
C HIS A 212 -9.38 -6.79 -2.44
N THR A 213 -9.71 -6.47 -3.69
CA THR A 213 -8.76 -6.04 -4.71
C THR A 213 -9.32 -4.85 -5.48
N SER A 214 -8.46 -3.92 -5.86
CA SER A 214 -8.82 -2.71 -6.60
C SER A 214 -7.89 -2.50 -7.79
N THR A 215 -8.41 -1.93 -8.89
CA THR A 215 -7.55 -1.45 -9.98
C THR A 215 -7.18 -0.01 -9.72
N ILE A 216 -5.87 0.26 -9.60
CA ILE A 216 -5.34 1.59 -9.29
C ILE A 216 -4.31 2.02 -10.32
N GLN A 217 -4.00 3.32 -10.34
CA GLN A 217 -2.84 3.85 -11.06
C GLN A 217 -1.69 4.02 -10.08
N VAL A 218 -0.52 3.49 -10.42
CA VAL A 218 0.75 3.81 -9.76
C VAL A 218 1.68 4.33 -10.84
N TRP A 219 2.06 5.61 -10.72
CA TRP A 219 2.74 6.32 -11.80
C TRP A 219 1.92 6.26 -13.11
N ASN A 220 2.48 5.68 -14.18
CA ASN A 220 1.81 5.46 -15.46
C ASN A 220 1.34 4.00 -15.64
N TYR A 221 1.35 3.19 -14.59
CA TYR A 221 1.01 1.78 -14.63
C TYR A 221 -0.38 1.54 -14.02
N THR A 222 -1.21 0.82 -14.75
CA THR A 222 -2.47 0.27 -14.24
C THR A 222 -2.17 -1.06 -13.58
N VAL A 223 -2.38 -1.15 -12.27
CA VAL A 223 -2.00 -2.32 -11.46
C VAL A 223 -3.16 -2.76 -10.57
N THR A 224 -3.05 -4.00 -10.07
CA THR A 224 -4.00 -4.52 -9.09
C THR A 224 -3.43 -4.32 -7.70
N GLU A 225 -4.17 -3.62 -6.86
CA GLU A 225 -3.97 -3.55 -5.42
C GLU A 225 -4.62 -4.77 -4.78
N HIS A 226 -3.86 -5.45 -3.92
CA HIS A 226 -4.34 -6.58 -3.14
C HIS A 226 -4.35 -6.20 -1.66
N VAL A 227 -5.52 -6.34 -1.01
CA VAL A 227 -5.66 -6.09 0.42
C VAL A 227 -6.02 -7.40 1.12
N SER A 228 -5.28 -7.73 2.17
CA SER A 228 -5.49 -8.94 2.98
C SER A 228 -5.22 -8.67 4.46
N ARG A 229 -5.65 -9.57 5.34
CA ARG A 229 -5.30 -9.56 6.76
C ARG A 229 -4.20 -10.57 7.04
N VAL A 230 -3.15 -10.18 7.77
CA VAL A 230 -1.96 -11.02 7.98
C VAL A 230 -1.59 -11.24 9.44
N ALA A 231 -1.39 -12.51 9.80
CA ALA A 231 -1.18 -12.93 11.18
C ALA A 231 0.09 -12.34 11.80
N LEU A 232 -0.04 -11.78 13.01
CA LEU A 232 1.08 -11.32 13.81
C LEU A 232 1.59 -12.42 14.75
N ASP A 233 2.90 -12.45 14.96
CA ASP A 233 3.50 -13.20 16.06
C ASP A 233 3.35 -12.38 17.36
N THR A 234 2.25 -12.62 18.08
CA THR A 234 1.89 -11.90 19.31
C THR A 234 2.90 -12.07 20.44
N CYS A 235 3.85 -13.02 20.32
CA CYS A 235 4.94 -13.16 21.29
C CYS A 235 6.15 -12.27 20.95
N LYS A 236 6.14 -11.61 19.80
CA LYS A 236 7.16 -10.63 19.38
C LYS A 236 6.63 -9.20 19.32
N ILE A 237 5.32 -9.02 19.14
CA ILE A 237 4.68 -7.69 19.04
C ILE A 237 3.93 -7.38 20.34
N MET A 238 4.36 -6.32 21.04
CA MET A 238 3.75 -5.89 22.32
C MET A 238 3.03 -4.53 22.20
N SER A 239 2.94 -3.96 21.00
CA SER A 239 2.41 -2.63 20.72
C SER A 239 0.90 -2.59 20.41
N ALA A 240 0.40 -1.39 20.12
CA ALA A 240 -1.00 -1.04 19.81
C ALA A 240 -1.63 -1.83 18.65
N TRP A 241 -0.81 -2.58 17.89
CA TRP A 241 -1.23 -3.49 16.83
C TRP A 241 -1.86 -4.79 17.36
N ALA A 242 -1.63 -5.12 18.63
CA ALA A 242 -2.23 -6.26 19.32
C ALA A 242 -3.49 -5.79 20.09
N ARG A 243 -4.62 -5.57 19.38
CA ARG A 243 -5.84 -5.03 19.99
C ARG A 243 -6.70 -6.08 20.71
N PRO A 244 -7.44 -5.72 21.80
CA PRO A 244 -8.43 -6.59 22.43
C PRO A 244 -9.69 -6.87 21.58
N ASP A 245 -9.94 -6.06 20.54
CA ASP A 245 -11.17 -6.03 19.72
C ASP A 245 -10.91 -6.13 18.20
N GLN A 246 -10.29 -7.22 17.73
CA GLN A 246 -10.32 -7.74 16.34
C GLN A 246 -9.10 -7.50 15.43
N GLY A 247 -8.54 -8.62 14.96
CA GLY A 247 -7.98 -8.75 13.61
C GLY A 247 -6.49 -8.48 13.46
N TRP A 248 -5.83 -9.40 12.79
CA TRP A 248 -4.57 -9.21 12.09
C TRP A 248 -4.54 -7.90 11.27
N PRO A 249 -3.41 -7.16 11.20
CA PRO A 249 -3.29 -5.93 10.41
C PRO A 249 -3.61 -6.18 8.94
N TYR A 250 -3.98 -5.12 8.25
CA TYR A 250 -4.13 -5.17 6.80
C TYR A 250 -2.77 -5.02 6.14
N GLU A 251 -2.49 -5.92 5.22
CA GLU A 251 -1.42 -5.82 4.24
C GLU A 251 -2.03 -5.35 2.92
N THR A 252 -1.52 -4.24 2.39
CA THR A 252 -1.81 -3.78 1.03
C THR A 252 -0.57 -4.01 0.17
N SER A 253 -0.65 -4.86 -0.84
CA SER A 253 0.46 -5.12 -1.76
C SER A 253 0.14 -4.66 -3.18
N VAL A 254 1.12 -4.00 -3.80
CA VAL A 254 1.06 -3.54 -5.18
C VAL A 254 2.33 -3.95 -5.90
N TYR A 255 2.17 -4.75 -6.96
CA TYR A 255 3.26 -5.18 -7.82
C TYR A 255 3.27 -4.36 -9.11
N VAL A 256 4.43 -3.80 -9.45
CA VAL A 256 4.62 -3.03 -10.68
C VAL A 256 5.81 -3.58 -11.46
N HIS A 257 5.60 -3.95 -12.72
CA HIS A 257 6.68 -4.38 -13.61
C HIS A 257 6.94 -3.30 -14.67
N THR A 258 8.17 -2.82 -14.71
CA THR A 258 8.67 -1.89 -15.74
C THR A 258 9.57 -2.64 -16.71
N SER A 259 10.04 -1.97 -17.77
CA SER A 259 10.94 -2.60 -18.74
C SER A 259 12.30 -3.03 -18.15
N GLY A 260 12.70 -2.47 -17.01
CA GLY A 260 14.02 -2.72 -16.41
C GLY A 260 13.98 -3.29 -14.99
N ARG A 261 12.86 -3.18 -14.29
CA ARG A 261 12.75 -3.51 -12.87
C ARG A 261 11.35 -4.02 -12.52
N SER A 262 11.29 -4.82 -11.47
CA SER A 262 10.05 -5.18 -10.80
C SER A 262 10.05 -4.58 -9.41
N TYR A 263 8.92 -4.02 -9.01
CA TYR A 263 8.70 -3.37 -7.73
C TYR A 263 7.56 -4.04 -6.98
N GLU A 264 7.72 -4.18 -5.68
CA GLU A 264 6.64 -4.55 -4.77
C GLU A 264 6.59 -3.52 -3.64
N PHE A 265 5.42 -2.94 -3.45
CA PHE A 265 5.12 -2.03 -2.34
C PHE A 265 4.15 -2.73 -1.41
N THR A 266 4.60 -3.03 -0.19
CA THR A 266 3.82 -3.74 0.83
C THR A 266 3.60 -2.82 2.02
N PHE A 267 2.38 -2.32 2.17
CA PHE A 267 1.98 -1.45 3.28
C PHE A 267 1.32 -2.25 4.39
N PHE A 268 1.51 -1.81 5.63
CA PHE A 268 0.77 -2.33 6.77
C PHE A 268 -0.04 -1.22 7.45
N SER A 269 -1.32 -1.47 7.65
CA SER A 269 -2.26 -0.48 8.20
C SER A 269 -3.32 -1.09 9.11
N PRO A 270 -3.91 -0.29 10.02
CA PRO A 270 -5.03 -0.73 10.84
C PRO A 270 -6.34 -0.79 10.03
N ASP A 271 -6.41 -0.11 8.89
CA ASP A 271 -7.59 0.02 8.05
C ASP A 271 -7.37 -0.67 6.69
N PRO A 272 -8.40 -1.32 6.11
CA PRO A 272 -8.32 -1.95 4.79
C PRO A 272 -8.17 -0.94 3.65
N ASN A 273 -8.63 0.30 3.86
CA ASN A 273 -8.58 1.40 2.88
C ASN A 273 -7.76 2.55 3.46
N SER A 274 -6.47 2.31 3.69
CA SER A 274 -5.59 3.27 4.37
C SER A 274 -5.35 4.51 3.51
N GLY A 275 -5.86 5.65 3.94
CA GLY A 275 -5.61 6.93 3.28
C GLY A 275 -4.13 7.30 3.22
N LEU A 276 -3.32 6.85 4.19
CA LEU A 276 -1.87 7.03 4.16
C LEU A 276 -1.20 6.16 3.09
N ALA A 277 -1.62 4.90 2.93
CA ALA A 277 -1.10 4.03 1.88
C ALA A 277 -1.44 4.60 0.50
N SER A 278 -2.70 5.02 0.29
CA SER A 278 -3.12 5.66 -0.96
C SER A 278 -2.36 6.96 -1.23
N GLN A 279 -2.12 7.79 -0.21
CA GLN A 279 -1.32 9.01 -0.36
C GLN A 279 0.10 8.69 -0.82
N VAL A 280 0.77 7.69 -0.22
CA VAL A 280 2.12 7.31 -0.65
C VAL A 280 2.10 6.69 -2.05
N LEU A 281 1.16 5.79 -2.35
CA LEU A 281 0.99 5.18 -3.68
C LEU A 281 0.84 6.23 -4.79
N ASN A 282 -0.01 7.24 -4.57
CA ASN A 282 -0.24 8.33 -5.51
C ASN A 282 1.00 9.19 -5.76
N SER A 283 2.03 9.09 -4.91
CA SER A 283 3.28 9.85 -5.00
C SER A 283 4.41 9.12 -5.69
N ILE A 284 4.22 7.85 -6.05
CA ILE A 284 5.29 7.02 -6.58
C ILE A 284 5.66 7.44 -8.01
N ALA A 285 6.95 7.67 -8.23
CA ALA A 285 7.60 7.74 -9.54
C ALA A 285 8.53 6.53 -9.72
N LEU A 286 8.51 5.92 -10.92
CA LEU A 286 9.29 4.73 -11.26
C LEU A 286 10.14 4.96 -12.51
N SER A 287 11.27 4.26 -12.61
CA SER A 287 12.22 4.28 -13.75
C SER A 287 12.34 2.94 -14.47
#